data_AF-A0A8H4A3T3-F1
#
_entry.id   AF-A0A8H4A3T3-F1
#
_cell.length_a   1.000
_cell.length_b   1.000
_cell.length_c   1.000
_cell.angle_alpha   90.00
_cell.angle_beta   90.00
_cell.angle_gamma   90.00
#
_symmetry.space_group_name_H-M   'P 1'
#
loop_
_entity.id
_entity.type
_entity.pdbx_description
1 polymer ?
#
loop_
_entity_poly.entity_id
_entity_poly.type
_entity_poly.pdbx_seq_one_letter_code
_entity_poly.pdbx_strand_id
1 'polypeptide(L)'
;MLLHLPHLHYFNNLHHALDEMPSMLVYVIQDHVAISRIEKFLKEPEIDRKCSIQNFNDPYIGFKSATFQWQDGEDSIDNSSVSIDLTMQTPLNKFTLKNLNVYFLVNELSIICGPTGSGKTSSLVALLGEMECLDGHVFLPRMTTEPSNKLGVAPSDVANVAQTAVDSHTPKHIYEQYLVEDLMKDRTRALVTHHVGLCLRGAANVVVMKDG
;
A
#
# COMPACT_ATOMS: atom_id res chain seq x y z
N MET A 1 -44.22 -34.31 45.48
CA MET A 1 -43.38 -33.10 45.50
C MET A 1 -42.42 -33.18 44.32
N LEU A 2 -42.84 -32.85 43.09
CA LEU A 2 -41.98 -32.66 41.87
C LEU A 2 -42.87 -32.51 40.61
N LEU A 3 -43.72 -31.48 40.51
CA LEU A 3 -44.54 -31.27 39.28
C LEU A 3 -44.81 -29.80 38.92
N HIS A 4 -44.03 -28.82 39.43
CA HIS A 4 -44.34 -27.40 39.19
C HIS A 4 -43.16 -26.49 38.81
N LEU A 5 -42.08 -27.04 38.26
CA LEU A 5 -40.91 -26.26 37.82
C LEU A 5 -40.72 -26.03 36.31
N PRO A 6 -41.49 -26.60 35.36
CA PRO A 6 -41.27 -26.28 33.94
C PRO A 6 -41.67 -24.83 33.66
N HIS A 7 -42.77 -24.33 34.25
CA HIS A 7 -43.23 -22.96 34.05
C HIS A 7 -42.23 -21.91 34.57
N LEU A 8 -41.57 -22.17 35.70
CA LEU A 8 -40.52 -21.29 36.22
C LEU A 8 -39.29 -21.25 35.30
N HIS A 9 -38.93 -22.40 34.70
CA HIS A 9 -37.82 -22.47 33.75
C HIS A 9 -38.12 -21.71 32.44
N TYR A 10 -39.33 -21.87 31.87
CA TYR A 10 -39.75 -21.08 30.70
C TYR A 10 -39.82 -19.57 31.00
N PHE A 11 -40.29 -19.21 32.19
CA PHE A 11 -40.33 -17.82 32.63
C PHE A 11 -38.91 -17.25 32.76
N ASN A 12 -37.97 -18.00 33.32
CA ASN A 12 -36.58 -17.57 33.46
C ASN A 12 -35.86 -17.48 32.10
N ASN A 13 -36.22 -18.34 31.13
CA ASN A 13 -35.70 -18.24 29.76
C ASN A 13 -36.28 -17.03 29.01
N LEU A 14 -37.56 -16.69 29.23
CA LEU A 14 -38.15 -15.46 28.71
C LEU A 14 -37.54 -14.23 29.37
N HIS A 15 -37.30 -14.26 30.68
CA HIS A 15 -36.62 -13.18 31.40
C HIS A 15 -35.20 -12.97 30.86
N HIS A 16 -34.44 -14.05 30.66
CA HIS A 16 -33.12 -13.99 30.03
C HIS A 16 -33.19 -13.46 28.59
N ALA A 17 -34.18 -13.87 27.80
CA ALA A 17 -34.37 -13.33 26.47
C ALA A 17 -34.67 -11.83 26.49
N LEU A 18 -35.48 -11.37 27.45
CA LEU A 18 -35.82 -9.96 27.65
C LEU A 18 -34.63 -9.12 28.15
N ASP A 19 -33.78 -9.69 29.00
CA ASP A 19 -32.56 -9.03 29.49
C ASP A 19 -31.50 -8.89 28.38
N GLU A 20 -31.47 -9.81 27.42
CA GLU A 20 -30.57 -9.76 26.26
C GLU A 20 -31.12 -8.92 25.10
N MET A 21 -32.41 -8.57 25.07
CA MET A 21 -32.94 -7.74 23.98
C MET A 21 -32.29 -6.35 23.90
N PRO A 22 -32.06 -5.63 25.01
CA PRO A 22 -31.33 -4.37 24.98
C PRO A 22 -29.90 -4.52 24.46
N SER A 23 -29.20 -5.61 24.80
CA SER A 23 -27.83 -5.87 24.34
C SER A 23 -27.81 -6.07 22.82
N MET A 24 -28.74 -6.85 22.28
CA MET A 24 -28.92 -7.04 20.83
C MET A 24 -29.20 -5.73 20.10
N LEU A 25 -30.03 -4.84 20.66
CA LEU A 25 -30.32 -3.55 20.03
C LEU A 25 -29.06 -2.68 19.91
N VAL A 26 -28.20 -2.68 20.93
CA VAL A 26 -26.91 -1.96 20.88
C VAL A 26 -26.00 -2.57 19.80
N TYR A 27 -25.92 -3.89 19.69
CA TYR A 27 -25.14 -4.55 18.65
C TYR A 27 -25.65 -4.20 17.25
N VAL A 28 -26.97 -4.17 17.03
CA VAL A 28 -27.55 -3.77 15.73
C VAL A 28 -27.17 -2.33 15.35
N ILE A 29 -27.19 -1.40 16.32
CA ILE A 29 -26.76 -0.01 16.07
C ILE A 29 -25.27 0.06 15.73
N GLN A 30 -24.44 -0.68 16.47
CA GLN A 30 -22.98 -0.73 16.24
C GLN A 30 -22.66 -1.34 14.87
N ASP A 31 -23.30 -2.45 14.53
CA ASP A 31 -23.14 -3.14 13.25
C ASP A 31 -23.61 -2.25 12.09
N HIS A 32 -24.72 -1.52 12.27
CA HIS A 32 -25.17 -0.55 11.27
C HIS A 32 -24.11 0.52 11.00
N VAL A 33 -23.51 1.10 12.04
CA VAL A 33 -22.43 2.09 11.88
C VAL A 33 -21.19 1.48 11.23
N ALA A 34 -20.84 0.24 11.58
CA ALA A 34 -19.71 -0.46 10.97
C ALA A 34 -19.96 -0.73 9.47
N ILE A 35 -21.15 -1.19 9.11
CA ILE A 35 -21.55 -1.43 7.72
C ILE A 35 -21.55 -0.11 6.93
N SER A 36 -22.04 1.00 7.49
CA SER A 36 -21.97 2.31 6.83
C SER A 36 -20.54 2.76 6.55
N ARG A 37 -19.57 2.45 7.43
CA ARG A 37 -18.15 2.77 7.21
C ARG A 37 -17.56 1.90 6.09
N ILE A 38 -17.88 0.62 6.07
CA ILE A 38 -17.43 -0.30 5.01
C ILE A 38 -18.05 0.10 3.67
N GLU A 39 -19.33 0.48 3.65
CA GLU A 39 -20.00 0.99 2.46
C GLU A 39 -19.34 2.28 1.94
N LYS A 40 -18.97 3.20 2.84
CA LYS A 40 -18.21 4.40 2.47
C LYS A 40 -16.87 4.03 1.83
N PHE A 41 -16.11 3.11 2.44
CA PHE A 41 -14.83 2.65 1.91
C PHE A 41 -14.97 1.94 0.56
N LEU A 42 -16.00 1.11 0.38
CA LEU A 42 -16.26 0.42 -0.89
C LEU A 42 -16.74 1.36 -2.00
N LYS A 43 -17.30 2.53 -1.64
CA LYS A 43 -17.69 3.58 -2.59
C LYS A 43 -16.54 4.50 -2.97
N GLU A 44 -15.42 4.45 -2.26
CA GLU A 44 -14.22 5.19 -2.66
C GLU A 44 -13.78 4.71 -4.06
N PRO A 45 -13.34 5.63 -4.94
CA PRO A 45 -12.94 5.26 -6.28
C PRO A 45 -11.81 4.23 -6.23
N GLU A 46 -12.01 3.06 -6.83
CA GLU A 46 -10.93 2.09 -6.99
C GLU A 46 -9.81 2.74 -7.81
N ILE A 47 -8.57 2.64 -7.32
CA ILE A 47 -7.39 3.18 -7.98
C ILE A 47 -7.31 2.59 -9.38
N ASP A 48 -7.59 3.40 -10.39
CA ASP A 48 -7.54 3.01 -11.78
C ASP A 48 -6.05 2.88 -12.15
N ARG A 49 -5.49 1.67 -12.02
CA ARG A 49 -4.08 1.35 -12.28
C ARG A 49 -3.76 1.35 -13.79
N LYS A 50 -4.31 2.34 -14.51
CA LYS A 50 -4.32 2.46 -15.97
C LYS A 50 -3.07 3.13 -16.55
N CYS A 51 -2.05 3.44 -15.75
CA CYS A 51 -0.74 3.81 -16.30
C CYS A 51 -0.10 2.59 -16.98
N SER A 52 -0.57 2.35 -18.20
CA SER A 52 0.04 1.66 -19.33
C SER A 52 0.96 0.52 -18.94
N ILE A 53 0.35 -0.62 -18.61
CA ILE A 53 0.99 -1.93 -18.70
C ILE A 53 1.35 -2.13 -20.18
N GLN A 54 2.57 -1.75 -20.58
CA GLN A 54 3.12 -2.15 -21.87
C GLN A 54 4.46 -2.86 -21.69
N ASN A 55 4.54 -3.97 -22.40
CA ASN A 55 5.66 -4.88 -22.65
C ASN A 55 6.06 -5.81 -21.49
N PHE A 56 5.46 -7.01 -21.53
CA PHE A 56 5.87 -8.23 -20.80
C PHE A 56 7.29 -8.74 -21.12
N ASN A 57 8.10 -7.99 -21.88
CA ASN A 57 9.38 -8.44 -22.41
C ASN A 57 10.57 -7.55 -22.05
N ASP A 58 10.34 -6.50 -21.26
CA ASP A 58 11.41 -5.62 -20.79
C ASP A 58 11.99 -6.19 -19.47
N PRO A 59 13.31 -6.46 -19.38
CA PRO A 59 13.94 -7.05 -18.19
C PRO A 59 14.14 -6.03 -17.06
N TYR A 60 13.35 -4.94 -17.05
CA TYR A 60 13.46 -3.84 -16.10
C TYR A 60 12.09 -3.45 -15.55
N ILE A 61 12.07 -3.11 -14.26
CA ILE A 61 10.90 -2.63 -13.52
C ILE A 61 11.12 -1.14 -13.22
N GLY A 62 10.10 -0.29 -13.31
CA GLY A 62 10.23 1.11 -12.91
C GLY A 62 9.28 2.05 -13.64
N PHE A 63 9.72 3.29 -13.87
CA PHE A 63 8.91 4.33 -14.51
C PHE A 63 9.75 5.16 -15.47
N LYS A 64 9.14 5.59 -16.58
CA LYS A 64 9.74 6.49 -17.58
C LYS A 64 8.86 7.73 -17.73
N SER A 65 9.47 8.89 -17.49
CA SER A 65 8.84 10.20 -17.52
C SER A 65 7.52 10.25 -16.76
N ALA A 66 7.44 9.55 -15.63
CA ALA A 66 6.22 9.40 -14.88
C ALA A 66 6.02 10.54 -13.87
N THR A 67 4.80 11.05 -13.80
CA THR A 67 4.39 12.06 -12.83
C THR A 67 3.37 11.42 -11.88
N PHE A 68 3.70 11.38 -10.59
CA PHE A 68 2.87 10.79 -9.56
C PHE A 68 2.37 11.84 -8.59
N GLN A 69 1.16 11.65 -8.10
CA GLN A 69 0.52 12.47 -7.11
C GLN A 69 -0.08 11.56 -6.05
N TRP A 70 0.02 11.94 -4.78
CA TRP A 70 -0.72 11.23 -3.72
C TRP A 70 -2.23 11.32 -3.99
N GLN A 71 -3.06 10.43 -3.47
CA GLN A 71 -4.51 10.68 -3.51
C GLN A 71 -4.86 11.60 -2.33
N ASP A 72 -5.72 12.57 -2.57
CA ASP A 72 -6.32 13.29 -1.45
C ASP A 72 -7.42 12.38 -0.94
N GLY A 73 -7.41 12.05 0.35
CA GLY A 73 -8.69 11.77 1.00
C GLY A 73 -9.49 13.06 0.84
N GLU A 74 -10.65 12.99 0.18
CA GLU A 74 -11.53 14.14 -0.03
C GLU A 74 -11.94 14.74 1.33
N ASP A 75 -11.11 15.62 1.88
CA ASP A 75 -11.51 16.53 2.94
C ASP A 75 -12.01 17.81 2.27
N SER A 76 -13.35 17.90 2.22
CA SER A 76 -14.22 19.08 2.01
C SER A 76 -14.53 19.51 0.58
N ILE A 77 -15.81 19.34 0.18
CA ILE A 77 -16.73 20.47 -0.11
C ILE A 77 -18.16 20.06 0.33
N ASP A 78 -18.50 20.39 1.58
CA ASP A 78 -19.90 20.68 1.90
C ASP A 78 -20.25 22.02 1.26
N ASN A 79 -21.23 22.00 0.36
CA ASN A 79 -21.79 23.21 -0.23
C ASN A 79 -22.40 24.10 0.86
N SER A 80 -21.70 25.13 1.32
CA SER A 80 -22.25 26.45 1.69
C SER A 80 -21.22 27.25 2.50
N SER A 81 -20.42 28.07 1.83
CA SER A 81 -20.42 29.52 2.07
C SER A 81 -19.31 30.16 1.25
N VAL A 82 -19.75 31.04 0.37
CA VAL A 82 -18.94 32.00 -0.37
C VAL A 82 -18.12 32.84 0.61
N SER A 83 -16.80 32.81 0.47
CA SER A 83 -15.99 34.01 0.66
C SER A 83 -14.94 34.05 -0.45
N ILE A 84 -15.21 34.94 -1.39
CA ILE A 84 -14.28 35.42 -2.40
C ILE A 84 -13.20 36.17 -1.64
N ASP A 85 -11.97 35.68 -1.63
CA ASP A 85 -10.81 36.55 -1.47
C ASP A 85 -9.73 36.20 -2.49
N LEU A 86 -9.64 37.10 -3.47
CA LEU A 86 -8.68 37.12 -4.57
C LEU A 86 -7.33 37.63 -4.06
N THR A 87 -6.53 36.77 -3.44
CA THR A 87 -5.08 37.00 -3.33
C THR A 87 -4.31 35.70 -3.56
N MET A 88 -3.43 35.77 -4.56
CA MET A 88 -2.43 34.80 -4.99
C MET A 88 -1.71 34.06 -3.84
N GLN A 89 -1.39 32.76 -4.07
CA GLN A 89 -0.66 31.77 -3.22
C GLN A 89 -1.62 30.91 -2.38
N THR A 90 -1.73 29.59 -2.48
CA THR A 90 -1.05 28.49 -3.20
C THR A 90 -2.06 27.33 -3.16
N PRO A 91 -2.22 26.47 -4.18
CA PRO A 91 -2.93 25.22 -3.96
C PRO A 91 -2.21 24.50 -2.80
N LEU A 92 -2.95 23.88 -1.86
CA LEU A 92 -2.36 22.96 -0.87
C LEU A 92 -1.33 22.12 -1.64
N ASN A 93 -0.03 22.28 -1.33
CA ASN A 93 1.04 21.80 -2.20
C ASN A 93 1.16 20.29 -2.01
N LYS A 94 0.20 19.58 -2.62
CA LYS A 94 0.11 18.14 -2.66
C LYS A 94 1.40 17.62 -3.24
N PHE A 95 2.05 16.71 -2.52
CA PHE A 95 3.35 16.22 -2.92
C PHE A 95 3.22 15.48 -4.26
N THR A 96 3.75 16.11 -5.32
CA THR A 96 3.80 15.54 -6.67
C THR A 96 5.24 15.23 -7.01
N LEU A 97 5.50 13.99 -7.42
CA LEU A 97 6.75 13.60 -8.06
C LEU A 97 6.62 13.85 -9.56
N LYS A 98 7.56 14.56 -10.18
CA LYS A 98 7.45 14.95 -11.59
C LYS A 98 8.60 14.36 -12.41
N ASN A 99 8.28 13.83 -13.58
CA ASN A 99 9.27 13.34 -14.55
C ASN A 99 10.28 12.34 -13.92
N LEU A 100 9.77 11.38 -13.15
CA LEU A 100 10.59 10.33 -12.57
C LEU A 100 11.00 9.31 -13.64
N ASN A 101 12.30 9.06 -13.70
CA ASN A 101 12.92 8.03 -14.52
C ASN A 101 13.70 7.11 -13.60
N VAL A 102 13.09 6.00 -13.21
CA VAL A 102 13.69 5.01 -12.30
C VAL A 102 13.61 3.65 -12.95
N TYR A 103 14.71 2.91 -12.89
CA TYR A 103 14.84 1.58 -13.48
C TYR A 103 15.46 0.64 -12.45
N PHE A 104 14.86 -0.54 -12.31
CA PHE A 104 15.26 -1.62 -11.44
C PHE A 104 15.50 -2.87 -12.29
N LEU A 105 16.59 -3.58 -12.02
CA LEU A 105 16.92 -4.82 -12.72
C LEU A 105 16.12 -5.99 -12.13
N VAL A 106 15.60 -6.87 -12.99
CA VAL A 106 14.87 -8.06 -12.55
C VAL A 106 15.84 -9.07 -11.91
N ASN A 107 15.39 -9.78 -10.87
CA ASN A 107 16.15 -10.76 -10.09
C ASN A 107 17.38 -10.23 -9.33
N GLU A 108 17.61 -8.92 -9.38
CA GLU A 108 18.78 -8.29 -8.78
C GLU A 108 18.38 -7.34 -7.63
N LEU A 109 19.37 -7.00 -6.79
CA LEU A 109 19.20 -5.99 -5.74
C LEU A 109 19.47 -4.59 -6.30
N SER A 110 18.43 -3.74 -6.25
CA SER A 110 18.52 -2.32 -6.58
C SER A 110 18.36 -1.46 -5.33
N ILE A 111 19.24 -0.48 -5.15
CA ILE A 111 19.21 0.44 -4.01
C ILE A 111 18.70 1.82 -4.45
N ILE A 112 17.79 2.40 -3.67
CA ILE A 112 17.35 3.79 -3.82
C ILE A 112 17.97 4.63 -2.71
N CYS A 113 18.73 5.66 -3.07
CA CYS A 113 19.37 6.58 -2.14
C CYS A 113 19.20 8.05 -2.56
N GLY A 114 19.45 8.98 -1.64
CA GLY A 114 19.22 10.40 -1.85
C GLY A 114 18.95 11.15 -0.53
N PRO A 115 19.00 12.50 -0.54
CA PRO A 115 18.78 13.31 0.66
C PRO A 115 17.38 13.11 1.25
N THR A 116 17.20 13.39 2.54
CA THR A 116 15.88 13.36 3.19
C THR A 116 14.94 14.34 2.49
N GLY A 117 13.72 13.92 2.18
CA GLY A 117 12.76 14.74 1.43
C GLY A 117 12.86 14.62 -0.09
N SER A 118 13.79 13.84 -0.66
CA SER A 118 13.88 13.65 -2.12
C SER A 118 12.81 12.74 -2.74
N GLY A 119 11.82 12.28 -1.96
CA GLY A 119 10.74 11.44 -2.47
C GLY A 119 11.05 9.95 -2.63
N LYS A 120 12.13 9.40 -2.03
CA LYS A 120 12.48 7.95 -2.09
C LYS A 120 11.32 7.04 -1.71
N THR A 121 10.70 7.32 -0.56
CA THR A 121 9.53 6.58 -0.07
C THR A 121 8.36 6.75 -1.02
N SER A 122 8.11 7.96 -1.52
CA SER A 122 6.99 8.20 -2.43
C SER A 122 7.21 7.49 -3.78
N SER A 123 8.44 7.44 -4.31
CA SER A 123 8.76 6.66 -5.50
C SER A 123 8.55 5.16 -5.29
N LEU A 124 8.81 4.67 -4.09
CA LEU A 124 8.51 3.30 -3.68
C LEU A 124 7.00 3.01 -3.71
N VAL A 125 6.22 3.92 -3.13
CA VAL A 125 4.77 3.83 -3.03
C VAL A 125 4.12 3.97 -4.43
N ALA A 126 4.71 4.79 -5.29
CA ALA A 126 4.36 4.86 -6.70
C ALA A 126 4.61 3.53 -7.44
N LEU A 127 5.72 2.84 -7.13
CA LEU A 127 6.01 1.50 -7.67
C LEU A 127 5.01 0.44 -7.17
N LEU A 128 4.54 0.57 -5.92
CA LEU A 128 3.50 -0.30 -5.35
C LEU A 128 2.09 0.00 -5.93
N GLY A 129 1.93 1.12 -6.63
CA GLY A 129 0.65 1.54 -7.22
C GLY A 129 -0.32 2.16 -6.23
N GLU A 130 0.18 2.72 -5.13
CA GLU A 130 -0.59 3.47 -4.13
C GLU A 130 -0.63 4.98 -4.44
N MET A 131 0.27 5.49 -5.28
CA MET A 131 0.18 6.85 -5.82
C MET A 131 -0.54 6.85 -7.17
N GLU A 132 -1.31 7.90 -7.43
CA GLU A 132 -1.94 8.11 -8.74
C GLU A 132 -0.88 8.58 -9.74
N CYS A 133 -0.83 7.90 -10.87
CA CYS A 133 0.04 8.26 -11.99
C CYS A 133 -0.77 9.14 -12.95
N LEU A 134 -0.39 10.42 -13.03
CA LEU A 134 -1.05 11.42 -13.87
C LEU A 134 -0.59 11.32 -15.34
N ASP A 135 0.71 11.10 -15.53
CA ASP A 135 1.36 11.04 -16.85
C ASP A 135 2.57 10.11 -16.81
N GLY A 136 2.96 9.59 -17.97
CA GLY A 136 4.11 8.73 -18.19
C GLY A 136 3.83 7.22 -18.16
N HIS A 137 4.92 6.44 -18.14
CA HIS A 137 4.86 4.98 -18.31
C HIS A 137 5.41 4.25 -17.08
N VAL A 138 4.67 3.24 -16.63
CA VAL A 138 5.06 2.37 -15.51
C VAL A 138 5.30 0.95 -16.02
N PHE A 139 6.50 0.45 -15.79
CA PHE A 139 6.93 -0.89 -16.15
C PHE A 139 6.90 -1.74 -14.88
N LEU A 140 5.82 -2.49 -14.69
CA LEU A 140 5.67 -3.45 -13.60
C LEU A 140 5.29 -4.80 -14.19
N PRO A 141 6.03 -5.88 -13.92
CA PRO A 141 5.56 -7.22 -14.19
C PRO A 141 4.37 -7.49 -13.26
N ARG A 142 3.17 -7.14 -13.71
CA ARG A 142 1.96 -7.58 -13.03
C ARG A 142 1.74 -9.03 -13.39
N MET A 143 1.48 -9.84 -12.36
CA MET A 143 0.79 -11.11 -12.56
C MET A 143 -0.57 -10.80 -13.19
N THR A 144 -0.66 -10.87 -14.51
CA THR A 144 -1.91 -11.26 -15.15
C THR A 144 -2.15 -12.69 -14.69
N THR A 145 -3.07 -12.87 -13.76
CA THR A 145 -3.62 -14.16 -13.39
C THR A 145 -4.32 -14.74 -14.62
N GLU A 146 -3.56 -15.28 -15.56
CA GLU A 146 -4.06 -16.30 -16.47
C GLU A 146 -4.37 -17.52 -15.59
N PRO A 147 -5.62 -18.01 -15.55
CA PRO A 147 -5.99 -19.18 -14.76
C PRO A 147 -5.50 -20.45 -15.46
N SER A 148 -4.19 -20.59 -15.67
CA SER A 148 -3.61 -21.82 -16.17
C SER A 148 -3.20 -22.71 -15.01
N ASN A 149 -4.06 -23.68 -14.72
CA ASN A 149 -3.78 -24.88 -13.92
C ASN A 149 -2.35 -25.39 -14.17
N LYS A 150 -1.44 -25.21 -13.21
CA LYS A 150 -0.30 -26.09 -12.91
C LYS A 150 0.39 -25.62 -11.64
N LEU A 151 0.23 -26.44 -10.59
CA LEU A 151 1.15 -26.61 -9.47
C LEU A 151 1.73 -25.34 -8.83
N GLY A 152 0.95 -24.69 -7.97
CA GLY A 152 1.33 -24.22 -6.62
C GLY A 152 2.67 -23.53 -6.33
N VAL A 153 3.42 -23.06 -7.33
CA VAL A 153 4.64 -22.29 -7.16
C VAL A 153 4.55 -21.12 -8.13
N ALA A 154 4.14 -19.96 -7.62
CA ALA A 154 4.16 -18.72 -8.38
C ALA A 154 5.62 -18.41 -8.79
N PRO A 155 5.96 -18.39 -10.09
CA PRO A 155 7.30 -18.06 -10.55
C PRO A 155 7.57 -16.57 -10.28
N SER A 156 8.55 -16.32 -9.40
CA SER A 156 9.54 -15.21 -9.36
C SER A 156 9.19 -13.73 -9.62
N ASP A 157 7.99 -13.30 -10.00
CA ASP A 157 7.81 -11.90 -10.47
C ASP A 157 7.45 -10.85 -9.41
N VAL A 158 7.50 -11.20 -8.12
CA VAL A 158 7.15 -10.23 -7.08
C VAL A 158 8.37 -9.36 -6.74
N ALA A 159 8.31 -8.09 -7.15
CA ALA A 159 9.17 -7.03 -6.65
C ALA A 159 9.00 -6.93 -5.13
N ASN A 160 9.97 -7.47 -4.38
CA ASN A 160 9.99 -7.35 -2.93
C ASN A 160 10.60 -5.99 -2.59
N VAL A 161 9.76 -5.16 -2.00
CA VAL A 161 10.08 -3.77 -1.72
C VAL A 161 10.31 -3.63 -0.22
N ALA A 162 11.55 -3.38 0.18
CA ALA A 162 11.91 -3.17 1.58
C ALA A 162 12.11 -1.67 1.83
N GLN A 163 11.12 -1.05 2.48
CA GLN A 163 11.27 0.27 3.09
C GLN A 163 11.95 0.06 4.44
N THR A 164 13.25 0.22 4.46
CA THR A 164 14.09 -0.18 5.58
C THR A 164 13.73 0.59 6.86
N ALA A 165 12.94 -0.01 7.74
CA ALA A 165 12.93 0.30 9.17
C ALA A 165 14.17 -0.34 9.80
N VAL A 166 15.36 0.21 9.55
CA VAL A 166 16.61 -0.25 10.16
C VAL A 166 17.35 0.95 10.73
N ASP A 167 16.73 1.54 11.75
CA ASP A 167 17.37 2.49 12.66
C ASP A 167 17.97 1.79 13.90
N SER A 168 18.25 0.48 13.84
CA SER A 168 18.87 -0.27 14.95
C SER A 168 20.21 -0.89 14.56
N HIS A 169 21.07 -1.13 15.55
CA HIS A 169 22.43 -1.69 15.44
C HIS A 169 22.54 -3.10 14.80
N THR A 170 21.44 -3.66 14.31
CA THR A 170 21.35 -4.95 13.62
C THR A 170 21.24 -4.86 12.07
N PRO A 171 21.78 -3.86 11.32
CA PRO A 171 21.55 -3.81 9.87
C PRO A 171 22.30 -4.90 9.11
N LYS A 172 23.53 -5.20 9.55
CA LYS A 172 24.43 -6.09 8.82
C LYS A 172 23.91 -7.52 8.78
N HIS A 173 23.38 -8.00 9.90
CA HIS A 173 22.88 -9.36 9.99
C HIS A 173 21.60 -9.57 9.18
N ILE A 174 20.67 -8.62 9.23
CA ILE A 174 19.43 -8.68 8.42
C ILE A 174 19.76 -8.58 6.93
N TYR A 175 20.68 -7.68 6.56
CA TYR A 175 21.11 -7.52 5.18
C TYR A 175 21.77 -8.81 4.64
N GLU A 176 22.72 -9.38 5.38
CA GLU A 176 23.42 -10.60 4.95
C GLU A 176 22.46 -11.81 4.90
N GLN A 177 21.71 -12.08 5.98
CA GLN A 177 20.87 -13.30 6.06
C GLN A 177 19.55 -13.26 5.28
N TYR A 178 18.91 -12.11 5.14
CA TYR A 178 17.57 -12.04 4.52
C TYR A 178 17.58 -11.39 3.14
N LEU A 179 18.45 -10.41 2.93
CA LEU A 179 18.48 -9.66 1.67
C LEU A 179 19.52 -10.17 0.69
N VAL A 180 20.59 -10.85 1.11
CA VAL A 180 21.67 -11.32 0.23
C VAL A 180 21.70 -12.85 0.11
N GLU A 181 21.39 -13.58 1.17
CA GLU A 181 21.35 -15.05 1.20
C GLU A 181 20.12 -15.66 0.47
N ASP A 182 20.10 -17.00 0.36
CA ASP A 182 19.32 -17.86 -0.56
C ASP A 182 17.79 -17.63 -0.62
N LEU A 183 17.21 -16.87 0.31
CA LEU A 183 15.76 -16.66 0.36
C LEU A 183 15.24 -15.72 -0.75
N MET A 184 16.07 -14.74 -1.18
CA MET A 184 15.64 -13.66 -2.08
C MET A 184 16.49 -13.53 -3.35
N LYS A 185 17.36 -14.52 -3.63
CA LYS A 185 18.36 -14.46 -4.70
C LYS A 185 17.76 -14.41 -6.11
N ASP A 186 16.62 -15.06 -6.33
CA ASP A 186 15.92 -15.11 -7.62
C ASP A 186 14.70 -14.17 -7.67
N ARG A 187 14.75 -13.05 -6.93
CA ARG A 187 13.65 -12.08 -6.86
C ARG A 187 14.17 -10.66 -7.05
N THR A 188 13.40 -9.84 -7.75
CA THR A 188 13.67 -8.41 -7.88
C THR A 188 13.51 -7.73 -6.52
N ARG A 189 14.57 -7.08 -6.03
CA ARG A 189 14.59 -6.42 -4.71
C ARG A 189 14.82 -4.93 -4.88
N ALA A 190 13.91 -4.11 -4.37
CA ALA A 190 14.10 -2.67 -4.26
C ALA A 190 14.29 -2.28 -2.78
N LEU A 191 15.47 -1.76 -2.45
CA LEU A 191 15.85 -1.39 -1.09
C LEU A 191 16.02 0.12 -0.96
N VAL A 192 15.23 0.76 -0.11
CA VAL A 192 15.42 2.18 0.25
C VAL A 192 16.25 2.27 1.52
N THR A 193 17.44 2.85 1.46
CA THR A 193 18.30 2.98 2.65
C THR A 193 19.07 4.30 2.69
N HIS A 194 19.24 4.85 3.90
CA HIS A 194 20.16 5.96 4.16
C HIS A 194 21.61 5.48 4.32
N HIS A 195 21.82 4.20 4.65
CA HIS A 195 23.14 3.59 4.86
C HIS A 195 23.66 2.88 3.60
N VAL A 196 23.84 3.65 2.53
CA VAL A 196 24.23 3.14 1.19
C VAL A 196 25.53 2.33 1.24
N GLY A 197 26.49 2.73 2.08
CA GLY A 197 27.83 2.12 2.17
C GLY A 197 27.84 0.62 2.52
N LEU A 198 26.87 0.15 3.32
CA LEU A 198 26.77 -1.26 3.69
C LEU A 198 26.17 -2.11 2.57
N CYS A 199 25.16 -1.58 1.90
CA CYS A 199 24.37 -2.30 0.90
C CYS A 199 24.98 -2.22 -0.52
N LEU A 200 25.85 -1.24 -0.79
CA LEU A 200 26.54 -1.07 -2.08
C LEU A 200 27.28 -2.33 -2.56
N ARG A 201 27.85 -3.12 -1.64
CA ARG A 201 28.65 -4.29 -2.00
C ARG A 201 27.84 -5.44 -2.62
N GLY A 202 26.53 -5.49 -2.40
CA GLY A 202 25.65 -6.54 -2.95
C GLY A 202 24.60 -6.03 -3.91
N ALA A 203 24.62 -4.73 -4.27
CA ALA A 203 23.66 -4.16 -5.20
C ALA A 203 24.19 -4.15 -6.63
N ALA A 204 23.35 -4.60 -7.56
CA ALA A 204 23.63 -4.55 -8.99
C ALA A 204 23.34 -3.16 -9.58
N ASN A 205 22.41 -2.41 -8.98
CA ASN A 205 22.02 -1.09 -9.44
C ASN A 205 21.77 -0.12 -8.28
N VAL A 206 22.08 1.16 -8.47
CA VAL A 206 21.86 2.24 -7.49
C VAL A 206 21.16 3.40 -8.18
N VAL A 207 19.96 3.72 -7.69
CA VAL A 207 19.14 4.84 -8.12
C VAL A 207 19.31 5.98 -7.12
N VAL A 208 19.82 7.12 -7.59
CA VAL A 208 19.97 8.32 -6.78
C VAL A 208 18.82 9.28 -7.09
N MET A 209 17.92 9.49 -6.13
CA MET A 209 16.86 10.49 -6.24
C MET A 209 17.31 11.83 -5.67
N LYS A 210 17.24 12.88 -6.48
CA LYS A 210 17.47 14.27 -6.10
C LYS A 210 16.28 15.08 -6.57
N ASP A 211 15.63 15.79 -5.65
CA ASP A 211 14.50 16.69 -5.89
C ASP A 211 13.40 16.07 -6.77
N GLY A 212 12.51 15.30 -6.12
CA GLY A 212 11.45 14.52 -6.76
C GLY A 212 10.49 15.29 -7.65
#